data_AF-A0A504H8K6-F1
#
_entry.id   AF-A0A504H8K6-F1
#
_cell.length_a   1.000
_cell.length_b   1.000
_cell.length_c   1.000
_cell.angle_alpha   90.00
_cell.angle_beta   90.00
_cell.angle_gamma   90.00
#
_symmetry.space_group_name_H-M   'P 1'
#
loop_
_entity.id
_entity.type
_entity.pdbx_description
1 polymer ?
#
loop_
_entity_poly.entity_id
_entity_poly.type
_entity_poly.pdbx_seq_one_letter_code
_entity_poly.pdbx_strand_id
1 'polypeptide(L)'
;FSIDSFRPLRALYQDRSRASHDVREIATAHVRAIEEKVRELQAMRSTLQKLVQACHGDDRPDCPIIDDIAGTAPLGDKSVTVA
;
A
#
# COMPACT_ATOMS: atom_id res chain seq x y z
N PHE A 1 -8.01 0.74 -0.92
CA PHE A 1 -8.91 0.67 0.24
C PHE A 1 -9.44 2.08 0.50
N SER A 2 -10.76 2.30 0.44
CA SER A 2 -11.38 3.63 0.57
C SER A 2 -12.24 3.67 1.84
N ILE A 3 -12.53 4.86 2.37
CA ILE A 3 -13.55 5.05 3.42
C ILE A 3 -14.90 4.46 2.98
N ASP A 4 -15.19 4.48 1.67
CA ASP A 4 -16.40 3.87 1.11
C ASP A 4 -16.46 2.35 1.26
N SER A 5 -15.31 1.69 1.48
CA SER A 5 -15.24 0.25 1.73
C SER A 5 -15.92 -0.16 3.04
N PHE A 6 -16.25 0.79 3.93
CA PHE A 6 -16.99 0.53 5.18
C PHE A 6 -18.51 0.63 5.05
N ARG A 7 -19.04 1.04 3.88
CA ARG A 7 -20.49 1.11 3.64
C ARG A 7 -21.23 -0.22 3.90
N PRO A 8 -20.69 -1.40 3.55
CA PRO A 8 -21.33 -2.69 3.84
C PRO A 8 -21.47 -2.95 5.34
N LEU A 9 -20.42 -2.67 6.13
CA LEU A 9 -20.45 -2.78 7.60
C LEU A 9 -21.48 -1.82 8.22
N ARG A 10 -21.64 -0.62 7.65
CA ARG A 10 -22.63 0.36 8.11
C ARG A 10 -24.07 -0.06 7.79
N ALA A 11 -24.31 -0.72 6.67
CA ALA A 11 -25.61 -1.28 6.32
C ALA A 11 -26.00 -2.41 7.27
N LEU A 12 -25.05 -3.28 7.61
CA LEU A 12 -25.25 -4.29 8.65
C LEU A 12 -25.60 -3.64 9.98
N TYR A 13 -24.89 -2.60 10.42
CA TYR A 13 -25.20 -1.92 11.69
C TYR A 13 -26.68 -1.48 11.82
N GLN A 14 -27.35 -1.16 10.71
CA GLN A 14 -28.74 -0.71 10.67
C GLN A 14 -29.77 -1.86 10.72
N ASP A 15 -29.40 -3.08 10.31
CA ASP A 15 -30.29 -4.24 10.34
C ASP A 15 -30.28 -4.94 11.71
N ARG A 16 -31.27 -4.65 12.56
CA ARG A 16 -31.37 -5.23 13.92
C ARG A 16 -31.63 -6.74 13.95
N SER A 17 -31.96 -7.37 12.82
CA SER A 17 -32.27 -8.81 12.72
C SER A 17 -31.08 -9.68 12.29
N ARG A 18 -29.96 -9.05 11.92
CA ARG A 18 -28.75 -9.72 11.44
C ARG A 18 -28.14 -10.70 12.46
N ALA A 19 -27.57 -11.79 11.96
CA ALA A 19 -26.73 -12.67 12.75
C ALA A 19 -25.34 -12.04 12.98
N SER A 20 -24.79 -12.20 14.19
CA SER A 20 -23.44 -11.73 14.51
C SER A 20 -22.34 -12.48 13.74
N HIS A 21 -22.64 -13.71 13.30
CA HIS A 21 -21.78 -14.50 12.42
C HIS A 21 -21.48 -13.76 11.10
N ASP A 22 -22.52 -13.28 10.40
CA ASP A 22 -22.37 -12.62 9.11
C ASP A 22 -21.61 -11.30 9.24
N VAL A 23 -21.83 -10.57 10.34
CA VAL A 23 -21.07 -9.37 10.69
C VAL A 23 -19.59 -9.68 10.88
N ARG A 24 -19.27 -10.79 11.58
CA ARG A 24 -17.88 -11.23 11.80
C ARG A 24 -17.20 -11.61 10.50
N GLU A 25 -17.88 -12.32 9.60
CA GLU A 25 -17.31 -12.69 8.30
C GLU A 25 -16.97 -11.45 7.46
N ILE A 26 -17.91 -10.51 7.35
CA ILE A 26 -17.70 -9.27 6.58
C ILE A 26 -16.58 -8.43 7.21
N ALA A 27 -16.56 -8.26 8.52
CA ALA A 27 -15.48 -7.55 9.21
C ALA A 27 -14.11 -8.22 8.96
N THR A 28 -14.04 -9.55 9.03
CA THR A 28 -12.80 -10.31 8.77
C THR A 28 -12.32 -10.13 7.34
N ALA A 29 -13.21 -10.14 6.35
CA ALA A 29 -12.86 -9.87 4.96
C ALA A 29 -12.27 -8.46 4.78
N HIS A 30 -12.84 -7.45 5.44
CA HIS A 30 -12.29 -6.09 5.42
C HIS A 30 -10.92 -6.00 6.08
N VAL A 31 -10.71 -6.67 7.22
CA VAL A 31 -9.39 -6.74 7.88
C VAL A 31 -8.34 -7.30 6.93
N ARG A 32 -8.64 -8.42 6.24
CA ARG A 32 -7.71 -9.00 5.25
C ARG A 32 -7.38 -8.04 4.11
N ALA A 33 -8.38 -7.32 3.59
CA ALA A 33 -8.15 -6.33 2.55
C ALA A 33 -7.29 -5.14 3.03
N ILE A 34 -7.41 -4.74 4.30
CA ILE A 34 -6.53 -3.72 4.90
C ILE A 34 -5.10 -4.25 5.00
N GLU A 35 -4.91 -5.46 5.53
CA GLU A 35 -3.60 -6.08 5.68
C GLU A 35 -2.88 -6.20 4.33
N GLU A 36 -3.60 -6.59 3.28
CA GLU A 36 -3.07 -6.63 1.92
C GLU A 36 -2.63 -5.25 1.44
N LYS A 37 -3.47 -4.22 1.64
CA LYS A 37 -3.11 -2.86 1.25
C LYS A 37 -1.93 -2.31 2.05
N VAL A 38 -1.82 -2.67 3.33
CA VAL A 38 -0.67 -2.31 4.17
C VAL A 38 0.60 -2.93 3.61
N ARG A 39 0.59 -4.20 3.19
CA ARG A 39 1.76 -4.84 2.56
C ARG A 39 2.20 -4.09 1.31
N GLU A 40 1.28 -3.77 0.41
CA GLU A 40 1.58 -2.99 -0.80
C GLU A 40 2.20 -1.63 -0.46
N LEU A 41 1.57 -0.89 0.47
CA LEU A 41 2.05 0.44 0.86
C LEU A 41 3.41 0.38 1.58
N GLN A 42 3.66 -0.68 2.36
CA GLN A 42 4.97 -0.91 2.98
C GLN A 42 6.06 -1.19 1.93
N ALA A 43 5.74 -1.94 0.87
CA ALA A 43 6.66 -2.16 -0.23
C ALA A 43 6.98 -0.85 -0.96
N MET A 44 5.96 -0.09 -1.34
CA MET A 44 6.12 1.24 -1.97
C MET A 44 6.93 2.19 -1.09
N ARG A 45 6.62 2.25 0.22
CA ARG A 45 7.38 3.03 1.20
C ARG A 45 8.84 2.62 1.22
N SER A 46 9.14 1.31 1.22
CA SER A 46 10.51 0.81 1.27
C SER A 46 11.32 1.24 0.05
N THR A 47 10.72 1.22 -1.14
CA THR A 47 11.34 1.75 -2.37
C THR A 47 11.61 3.24 -2.24
N LEU A 48 10.58 4.03 -1.89
CA LEU A 48 10.73 5.48 -1.76
C LEU A 48 11.77 5.87 -0.69
N GLN A 49 11.83 5.12 0.41
CA GLN A 49 12.83 5.33 1.47
C GLN A 49 14.27 5.17 0.95
N LYS A 50 14.53 4.21 0.07
CA LYS A 50 15.86 4.05 -0.55
C LYS A 50 16.22 5.25 -1.41
N LEU A 51 15.27 5.77 -2.19
CA LEU A 51 15.48 6.95 -3.03
C LEU A 51 15.73 8.20 -2.19
N VAL A 52 14.97 8.37 -1.10
CA VAL A 52 15.17 9.47 -0.15
C VAL A 52 16.56 9.39 0.50
N GLN A 53 17.02 8.19 0.89
CA GLN A 53 18.36 8.01 1.45
C GLN A 53 19.48 8.28 0.44
N ALA A 54 19.24 8.01 -0.84
CA ALA A 54 20.18 8.30 -1.91
C ALA A 54 20.19 9.79 -2.33
N CYS A 55 19.15 10.54 -1.98
CA CYS A 55 19.02 11.95 -2.33
C CYS A 55 19.86 12.82 -1.39
N HIS A 56 20.68 13.71 -1.97
CA HIS A 56 21.52 14.64 -1.21
C HIS A 56 20.71 15.75 -0.53
N GLY A 57 19.55 16.12 -1.11
CA GLY A 57 18.66 17.13 -0.54
C GLY A 57 19.23 18.56 -0.54
N ASP A 58 20.13 18.88 -1.46
CA ASP A 58 20.74 20.21 -1.66
C ASP A 58 20.30 20.83 -3.01
N ASP A 59 20.89 21.97 -3.37
CA ASP A 59 20.51 22.75 -4.57
C ASP A 59 21.02 22.15 -5.90
N ARG A 60 21.46 20.88 -5.91
CA ARG A 60 21.96 20.21 -7.11
C ARG A 60 20.81 19.64 -7.95
N PRO A 61 20.98 19.57 -9.29
CA PRO A 61 19.98 18.98 -10.17
C PRO A 61 19.92 17.45 -10.09
N ASP A 62 20.94 16.80 -9.53
CA ASP A 62 21.05 15.34 -9.44
C ASP A 62 20.11 14.80 -8.35
N CYS A 63 18.91 14.34 -8.75
CA CYS A 63 17.88 13.86 -7.84
C CYS A 63 17.45 12.42 -8.21
N PRO A 64 17.98 11.40 -7.49
CA PRO A 64 17.65 10.00 -7.75
C PRO A 64 16.15 9.67 -7.68
N ILE A 65 15.36 10.45 -6.92
CA ILE A 65 13.91 10.31 -6.86
C ILE A 65 13.25 10.65 -8.20
N ILE A 66 13.67 11.75 -8.82
CA ILE A 66 13.13 12.19 -10.11
C ILE A 66 13.62 11.27 -11.22
N ASP A 67 14.88 10.83 -11.17
CA ASP A 67 15.43 9.93 -12.18
C ASP A 67 14.74 8.55 -12.19
N ASP A 68 14.38 8.02 -11.02
CA ASP A 68 13.60 6.77 -10.91
C ASP A 68 12.16 6.95 -11.45
N ILE A 69 11.49 8.04 -11.06
CA ILE A 69 10.12 8.34 -11.52
C ILE A 69 10.06 8.61 -13.03
N ALA A 70 11.09 9.25 -13.59
CA ALA A 70 11.22 9.50 -15.02
C ALA A 70 11.62 8.24 -15.82
N GLY A 71 11.95 7.14 -15.15
CA GLY A 71 12.43 5.90 -15.78
C GLY A 71 13.83 6.04 -16.39
N THR A 72 14.62 7.02 -15.94
CA THR A 72 15.95 7.35 -16.47
C THR A 72 17.10 6.79 -15.62
N ALA A 73 16.85 6.31 -14.39
CA ALA A 73 17.85 5.69 -13.53
C ALA A 73 17.91 4.15 -13.66
N PRO A 74 19.10 3.53 -13.81
CA PRO A 74 19.29 2.08 -13.74
C PRO A 74 19.59 1.62 -12.30
N LEU A 75 18.72 1.91 -11.34
CA LEU A 75 18.90 1.50 -9.94
C LEU A 75 17.66 0.78 -9.41
N GLY A 76 17.46 -0.48 -9.85
CA GLY A 76 16.30 -1.25 -9.38
C GLY A 76 16.21 -2.75 -9.68
N ASP A 77 17.18 -3.39 -10.33
CA ASP A 77 17.28 -4.86 -10.33
C ASP A 77 18.69 -5.29 -9.96
N LYS A 78 18.85 -5.67 -8.69
CA LYS A 78 19.80 -6.70 -8.31
C LYS A 78 19.08 -7.73 -7.44
N SER A 79 18.75 -8.85 -8.09
CA SER A 79 18.40 -10.20 -7.59
C SER A 79 16.89 -10.49 -7.52
N VAL A 80 16.33 -11.52 -8.18
CA VAL A 80 16.78 -12.94 -8.18
C VAL A 80 16.35 -13.68 -9.46
N THR A 81 17.34 -14.29 -10.11
CA THR A 81 17.23 -15.43 -11.04
C THR A 81 16.54 -16.63 -10.41
N VAL A 82 15.51 -17.17 -11.07
CA VAL A 82 15.14 -18.59 -10.98
C VAL A 82 14.95 -19.13 -12.40
N ALA A 83 16.01 -19.71 -12.94
CA ALA A 83 16.04 -20.83 -13.88
C ALA A 83 17.50 -21.25 -14.10
#